data_AF-A0A535XZ42-F1
#
_entry.id   AF-A0A535XZ42-F1
#
_cell.length_a   1.000
_cell.length_b   1.000
_cell.length_c   1.000
_cell.angle_alpha   90.00
_cell.angle_beta   90.00
_cell.angle_gamma   90.00
#
_symmetry.space_group_name_H-M   'P 1'
#
loop_
_entity.id
_entity.type
_entity.pdbx_description
1 polymer ?
#
loop_
_entity_poly.entity_id
_entity_poly.type
_entity_poly.pdbx_seq_one_letter_code
_entity_poly.pdbx_strand_id
1 'polypeptide(L)'
;MNRQAYARKLEALEALRSATDRATAREELRKALKDRGSYVVSKAATIAAELKAEELLPELLAAFDRFFTDPVKSDPQCLAKNAIAKALKDLGHRGAQAYVRGIGHFQFEPAWGGRADTAGTLRSTCALALTACNLDDIEILTQLTDALADPEKLVRINSAIAIEQLGRPEGALLLRLKLLSGDQEPEVLGQSFTSLLSLAPDGGLSFVSRFLKSPNEDVQLEAASALAQSHDPHAIKILQDFWHEQPISLQIRHALLINLGASPMLEAAEFLLSVITHESSDLAASVITALATSRFHAEMRERVAAALLEKDSPHLQSIFEQKFGLSG
;
A
#
# COMPACT_ATOMS: atom_id res chain seq x y z
N MET A 1 -23.14 -10.94 -31.64
CA MET A 1 -23.45 -9.50 -31.57
C MET A 1 -22.43 -8.75 -32.42
N ASN A 2 -22.86 -7.85 -33.31
CA ASN A 2 -21.92 -7.04 -34.11
C ASN A 2 -21.20 -6.00 -33.23
N ARG A 3 -19.97 -5.59 -33.59
CA ARG A 3 -19.11 -4.65 -32.85
C ARG A 3 -19.81 -3.35 -32.44
N GLN A 4 -20.64 -2.79 -33.32
CA GLN A 4 -21.41 -1.57 -33.03
C GLN A 4 -22.46 -1.79 -31.93
N ALA A 5 -23.15 -2.94 -31.93
CA ALA A 5 -24.12 -3.25 -30.89
C ALA A 5 -23.44 -3.50 -29.53
N TYR A 6 -22.23 -4.08 -29.54
CA TYR A 6 -21.43 -4.24 -28.33
C TYR A 6 -20.97 -2.89 -27.76
N ALA A 7 -20.46 -2.00 -28.61
CA ALA A 7 -20.05 -0.65 -28.20
C ALA A 7 -21.22 0.12 -27.58
N ARG A 8 -22.38 0.14 -28.25
CA ARG A 8 -23.61 0.78 -27.72
C ARG A 8 -24.03 0.21 -26.38
N LYS A 9 -23.90 -1.10 -26.18
CA LYS A 9 -24.20 -1.75 -24.90
C LYS A 9 -23.27 -1.24 -23.78
N LEU A 10 -21.99 -1.06 -24.07
CA LEU A 10 -21.02 -0.53 -23.09
C LEU A 10 -21.28 0.94 -22.79
N GLU A 11 -21.59 1.75 -23.81
CA GLU A 11 -21.98 3.16 -23.65
C GLU A 11 -23.25 3.29 -22.81
N ALA A 12 -24.25 2.44 -23.05
CA ALA A 12 -25.49 2.41 -22.27
C ALA A 12 -25.23 2.07 -20.80
N LEU A 13 -24.30 1.14 -20.51
CA LEU A 13 -23.88 0.86 -19.15
C LEU A 13 -23.19 2.06 -18.50
N GLU A 14 -22.28 2.70 -19.22
CA GLU A 14 -21.53 3.86 -18.71
C GLU A 14 -22.47 5.01 -18.32
N ALA A 15 -23.53 5.24 -19.12
CA ALA A 15 -24.54 6.26 -18.85
C ALA A 15 -25.32 6.04 -17.54
N LEU A 16 -25.32 4.81 -16.98
CA LEU A 16 -26.00 4.51 -15.72
C LEU A 16 -25.36 5.22 -14.52
N ARG A 17 -24.07 5.58 -14.58
CA ARG A 17 -23.39 6.35 -13.51
C ARG A 17 -24.15 7.63 -13.16
N SER A 18 -24.64 8.33 -14.18
CA SER A 18 -25.38 9.58 -14.08
C SER A 18 -26.90 9.43 -14.12
N ALA A 19 -27.44 8.20 -14.04
CA ALA A 19 -28.87 7.97 -14.13
C ALA A 19 -29.61 8.57 -12.92
N THR A 20 -30.61 9.41 -13.20
CA THR A 20 -31.51 10.00 -12.20
C THR A 20 -32.48 8.98 -11.63
N ASP A 21 -32.98 8.06 -12.46
CA ASP A 21 -33.79 6.93 -12.03
C ASP A 21 -32.90 5.76 -11.55
N ARG A 22 -32.71 5.69 -10.24
CA ARG A 22 -31.93 4.62 -9.59
C ARG A 22 -32.59 3.25 -9.66
N ALA A 23 -33.92 3.16 -9.77
CA ALA A 23 -34.60 1.86 -9.87
C ALA A 23 -34.33 1.22 -11.23
N THR A 24 -34.50 2.00 -12.31
CA THR A 24 -34.19 1.54 -13.66
C THR A 24 -32.71 1.22 -13.83
N ALA A 25 -31.81 2.07 -13.32
CA ALA A 25 -30.38 1.80 -13.37
C ALA A 25 -30.00 0.48 -12.68
N ARG A 26 -30.57 0.20 -11.50
CA ARG A 26 -30.36 -1.09 -10.79
C ARG A 26 -30.84 -2.28 -11.61
N GLU A 27 -31.98 -2.19 -12.28
CA GLU A 27 -32.48 -3.29 -13.12
C GLU A 27 -31.60 -3.55 -14.34
N GLU A 28 -31.08 -2.49 -14.98
CA GLU A 28 -30.14 -2.65 -16.10
C GLU A 28 -28.80 -3.23 -15.65
N LEU A 29 -28.28 -2.82 -14.48
CA LEU A 29 -27.10 -3.43 -13.87
C LEU A 29 -27.34 -4.91 -13.53
N ARG A 30 -28.51 -5.25 -12.97
CA ARG A 30 -28.91 -6.64 -12.69
C ARG A 30 -28.88 -7.51 -13.94
N LYS A 31 -29.36 -7.00 -15.08
CA LYS A 31 -29.28 -7.70 -16.37
C LYS A 31 -27.83 -7.83 -16.86
N ALA A 32 -27.03 -6.78 -16.70
CA ALA A 32 -25.64 -6.78 -17.14
C ALA A 32 -24.74 -7.73 -16.32
N LEU A 33 -24.98 -7.88 -15.02
CA LEU A 33 -24.29 -8.86 -14.16
C LEU A 33 -24.57 -10.32 -14.56
N LYS A 34 -25.67 -10.56 -15.29
CA LYS A 34 -26.02 -11.89 -15.85
C LYS A 34 -25.42 -12.13 -17.24
N ASP A 35 -24.66 -11.18 -17.80
CA ASP A 35 -24.03 -11.34 -19.09
C ASP A 35 -22.95 -12.44 -19.09
N ARG A 36 -22.66 -12.99 -20.27
CA ARG A 36 -21.61 -14.01 -20.46
C ARG A 36 -20.22 -13.38 -20.62
N GLY A 37 -20.13 -12.14 -21.06
CA GLY A 37 -18.86 -11.44 -21.29
C GLY A 37 -18.32 -10.84 -20.00
N SER A 38 -17.13 -11.28 -19.58
CA SER A 38 -16.47 -10.78 -18.36
C SER A 38 -16.30 -9.26 -18.35
N TYR A 39 -16.01 -8.63 -19.49
CA TYR A 39 -15.86 -7.18 -19.58
C TYR A 39 -17.16 -6.40 -19.29
N VAL A 40 -18.31 -6.92 -19.75
CA VAL A 40 -19.62 -6.32 -19.47
C VAL A 40 -19.92 -6.42 -17.98
N VAL A 41 -19.70 -7.60 -17.39
CA VAL A 41 -19.93 -7.82 -15.97
C VAL A 41 -18.97 -6.99 -15.11
N SER A 42 -17.70 -6.89 -15.51
CA SER A 42 -16.69 -6.08 -14.85
C SER A 42 -17.13 -4.61 -14.74
N LYS A 43 -17.56 -4.01 -15.87
CA LYS A 43 -18.12 -2.64 -15.87
C LYS A 43 -19.37 -2.52 -15.00
N ALA A 44 -20.30 -3.46 -15.10
CA ALA A 44 -21.52 -3.43 -14.30
C ALA A 44 -21.22 -3.51 -12.79
N ALA A 45 -20.27 -4.34 -12.38
CA ALA A 45 -19.85 -4.45 -10.98
C ALA A 45 -19.20 -3.15 -10.47
N THR A 46 -18.33 -2.53 -11.26
CA THR A 46 -17.75 -1.22 -10.92
C THR A 46 -18.82 -0.14 -10.73
N ILE A 47 -19.77 -0.04 -11.66
CA ILE A 47 -20.84 0.95 -11.58
C ILE A 47 -21.78 0.65 -10.39
N ALA A 48 -22.08 -0.62 -10.11
CA ALA A 48 -22.86 -1.01 -8.94
C ALA A 48 -22.22 -0.53 -7.63
N ALA A 49 -20.89 -0.65 -7.49
CA ALA A 49 -20.16 -0.15 -6.34
C ALA A 49 -20.20 1.38 -6.22
N GLU A 50 -19.97 2.10 -7.31
CA GLU A 50 -20.00 3.57 -7.35
C GLU A 50 -21.40 4.14 -7.02
N LEU A 51 -22.44 3.42 -7.44
CA LEU A 51 -23.83 3.77 -7.13
C LEU A 51 -24.28 3.28 -5.75
N LYS A 52 -23.40 2.59 -5.00
CA LYS A 52 -23.70 1.99 -3.69
C LYS A 52 -24.94 1.07 -3.75
N ALA A 53 -25.07 0.30 -4.82
CA ALA A 53 -26.22 -0.55 -5.08
C ALA A 53 -26.11 -1.90 -4.32
N GLU A 54 -26.22 -1.86 -2.99
CA GLU A 54 -26.12 -3.02 -2.10
C GLU A 54 -27.15 -4.11 -2.43
N GLU A 55 -28.29 -3.77 -3.04
CA GLU A 55 -29.30 -4.77 -3.42
C GLU A 55 -28.86 -5.68 -4.56
N LEU A 56 -27.73 -5.38 -5.22
CA LEU A 56 -27.13 -6.21 -6.29
C LEU A 56 -26.09 -7.20 -5.76
N LEU A 57 -25.85 -7.26 -4.45
CA LEU A 57 -24.96 -8.24 -3.84
C LEU A 57 -25.27 -9.69 -4.26
N PRO A 58 -26.53 -10.16 -4.33
CA PRO A 58 -26.84 -11.51 -4.78
C PRO A 58 -26.39 -11.78 -6.23
N GLU A 59 -26.59 -10.82 -7.14
CA GLU A 59 -26.17 -10.97 -8.52
C GLU A 59 -24.66 -10.88 -8.71
N LEU A 60 -23.98 -10.03 -7.93
CA LEU A 60 -22.52 -9.98 -7.87
C LEU A 60 -21.94 -11.34 -7.45
N LEU A 61 -22.47 -11.94 -6.38
CA LEU A 61 -22.04 -13.27 -5.92
C LEU A 61 -22.30 -14.36 -6.96
N ALA A 62 -23.51 -14.39 -7.54
CA ALA A 62 -23.85 -15.37 -8.57
C ALA A 62 -22.98 -15.22 -9.84
N ALA A 63 -22.59 -13.99 -10.19
CA ALA A 63 -21.66 -13.74 -11.28
C ALA A 63 -20.24 -14.17 -10.90
N PHE A 64 -19.79 -13.86 -9.68
CA PHE A 64 -18.48 -14.25 -9.16
C PHE A 64 -18.28 -15.75 -9.27
N ASP A 65 -19.23 -16.54 -8.76
CA ASP A 65 -19.18 -18.00 -8.77
C ASP A 65 -19.10 -18.58 -10.18
N ARG A 66 -19.83 -17.99 -11.13
CA ARG A 66 -19.85 -18.43 -12.53
C ARG A 66 -18.48 -18.28 -13.20
N PHE A 67 -17.73 -17.21 -12.90
CA PHE A 67 -16.43 -16.93 -13.54
C PHE A 67 -15.27 -17.77 -13.02
N PHE A 68 -15.52 -18.70 -12.10
CA PHE A 68 -14.58 -19.77 -11.75
C PHE A 68 -14.77 -21.04 -12.59
N THR A 69 -15.82 -21.13 -13.41
CA THR A 69 -16.04 -22.27 -14.32
C THR A 69 -15.40 -21.94 -15.67
N ASP A 70 -14.47 -22.77 -16.14
CA ASP A 70 -13.62 -22.50 -17.31
C ASP A 70 -12.98 -21.10 -17.29
N PRO A 71 -12.28 -20.75 -16.19
CA PRO A 71 -11.98 -19.36 -15.83
C PRO A 71 -11.11 -18.63 -16.88
N VAL A 72 -10.15 -19.33 -17.50
CA VAL A 72 -9.31 -18.81 -18.59
C VAL A 72 -10.13 -18.38 -19.81
N LYS A 73 -11.24 -19.06 -20.10
CA LYS A 73 -12.10 -18.79 -21.25
C LYS A 73 -13.23 -17.81 -20.90
N SER A 74 -13.84 -17.99 -19.73
CA SER A 74 -14.98 -17.17 -19.31
C SER A 74 -14.57 -15.80 -18.80
N ASP A 75 -13.39 -15.70 -18.20
CA ASP A 75 -12.88 -14.49 -17.56
C ASP A 75 -11.36 -14.34 -17.72
N PRO A 76 -10.86 -14.16 -18.97
CA PRO A 76 -9.45 -13.89 -19.21
C PRO A 76 -8.97 -12.73 -18.33
N GLN A 77 -7.78 -12.86 -17.78
CA GLN A 77 -7.13 -11.91 -16.88
C GLN A 77 -7.91 -11.58 -15.59
N CYS A 78 -8.84 -12.44 -15.18
CA CYS A 78 -9.71 -12.21 -14.03
C CYS A 78 -10.50 -10.89 -14.06
N LEU A 79 -10.83 -10.34 -15.25
CA LEU A 79 -11.46 -9.02 -15.39
C LEU A 79 -12.75 -8.85 -14.57
N ALA A 80 -13.64 -9.85 -14.63
CA ALA A 80 -14.89 -9.85 -13.88
C ALA A 80 -14.63 -10.18 -12.41
N LYS A 81 -13.85 -11.22 -12.10
CA LYS A 81 -13.57 -11.59 -10.70
C LYS A 81 -12.93 -10.44 -9.92
N ASN A 82 -11.96 -9.74 -10.50
CA ASN A 82 -11.31 -8.58 -9.87
C ASN A 82 -12.32 -7.46 -9.57
N ALA A 83 -13.13 -7.07 -10.56
CA ALA A 83 -14.11 -6.00 -10.40
C ALA A 83 -15.23 -6.38 -9.42
N ILE A 84 -15.68 -7.63 -9.45
CA ILE A 84 -16.71 -8.12 -8.53
C ILE A 84 -16.16 -8.22 -7.09
N ALA A 85 -14.98 -8.78 -6.87
CA ALA A 85 -14.38 -8.87 -5.53
C ALA A 85 -14.21 -7.48 -4.90
N LYS A 86 -13.76 -6.50 -5.69
CA LYS A 86 -13.69 -5.10 -5.27
C LYS A 86 -15.08 -4.53 -4.97
N ALA A 87 -16.06 -4.74 -5.84
CA ALA A 87 -17.42 -4.25 -5.62
C ALA A 87 -18.06 -4.86 -4.36
N LEU A 88 -17.88 -6.16 -4.11
CA LEU A 88 -18.33 -6.82 -2.89
C LEU A 88 -17.71 -6.18 -1.65
N LYS A 89 -16.40 -5.91 -1.68
CA LYS A 89 -15.69 -5.22 -0.59
C LYS A 89 -16.24 -3.81 -0.37
N ASP A 90 -16.35 -3.01 -1.43
CA ASP A 90 -16.78 -1.61 -1.37
C ASP A 90 -18.26 -1.47 -0.95
N LEU A 91 -19.10 -2.46 -1.24
CA LEU A 91 -20.50 -2.56 -0.80
C LEU A 91 -20.66 -3.22 0.58
N GLY A 92 -19.56 -3.53 1.28
CA GLY A 92 -19.60 -4.04 2.65
C GLY A 92 -20.08 -5.49 2.78
N HIS A 93 -19.93 -6.33 1.73
CA HIS A 93 -20.26 -7.74 1.83
C HIS A 93 -19.35 -8.47 2.83
N ARG A 94 -19.96 -9.11 3.84
CA ARG A 94 -19.26 -9.79 4.95
C ARG A 94 -19.17 -11.32 4.82
N GLY A 95 -19.65 -11.90 3.71
CA GLY A 95 -19.60 -13.34 3.50
C GLY A 95 -18.19 -13.81 3.15
N ALA A 96 -17.54 -14.53 4.06
CA ALA A 96 -16.15 -14.93 3.91
C ALA A 96 -15.90 -15.87 2.72
N GLN A 97 -16.87 -16.72 2.38
CA GLN A 97 -16.70 -17.78 1.37
C GLN A 97 -16.20 -17.25 0.02
N ALA A 98 -16.71 -16.10 -0.44
CA ALA A 98 -16.28 -15.51 -1.71
C ALA A 98 -14.80 -15.08 -1.66
N TYR A 99 -14.38 -14.43 -0.57
CA TYR A 99 -13.01 -13.96 -0.44
C TYR A 99 -12.01 -15.08 -0.11
N VAL A 100 -12.39 -16.09 0.68
CA VAL A 100 -11.60 -17.31 0.88
C VAL A 100 -11.37 -18.05 -0.44
N ARG A 101 -12.41 -18.13 -1.29
CA ARG A 101 -12.25 -18.70 -2.64
C ARG A 101 -11.31 -17.87 -3.50
N GLY A 102 -11.43 -16.54 -3.44
CA GLY A 102 -10.63 -15.62 -4.25
C GLY A 102 -9.16 -15.56 -3.83
N ILE A 103 -8.86 -15.56 -2.53
CA ILE A 103 -7.48 -15.56 -2.00
C ILE A 103 -6.73 -16.85 -2.35
N GLY A 104 -7.43 -17.98 -2.46
CA GLY A 104 -6.83 -19.25 -2.90
C GLY A 104 -6.78 -19.46 -4.41
N HIS A 105 -7.18 -18.48 -5.24
CA HIS A 105 -7.34 -18.69 -6.68
C HIS A 105 -6.05 -18.40 -7.48
N PHE A 106 -5.71 -19.32 -8.37
CA PHE A 106 -4.66 -19.17 -9.39
C PHE A 106 -5.26 -19.35 -10.78
N GLN A 107 -4.87 -18.48 -11.72
CA GLN A 107 -5.36 -18.52 -13.10
C GLN A 107 -4.19 -18.42 -14.07
N PHE A 108 -3.63 -19.58 -14.44
CA PHE A 108 -2.52 -19.64 -15.39
C PHE A 108 -3.00 -19.51 -16.83
N GLU A 109 -2.63 -18.42 -17.49
CA GLU A 109 -2.97 -18.12 -18.88
C GLU A 109 -1.75 -18.16 -19.79
N PRO A 110 -1.93 -18.35 -21.12
CA PRO A 110 -0.83 -18.28 -22.07
C PRO A 110 -0.08 -16.94 -22.00
N ALA A 111 1.25 -17.00 -21.91
CA ALA A 111 2.14 -15.84 -21.88
C ALA A 111 3.39 -16.12 -22.72
N TRP A 112 4.19 -15.09 -22.98
CA TRP A 112 5.47 -15.28 -23.67
C TRP A 112 6.37 -16.19 -22.82
N GLY A 113 6.88 -17.28 -23.42
CA GLY A 113 7.73 -18.24 -22.72
C GLY A 113 6.99 -19.24 -21.82
N GLY A 114 5.65 -19.29 -21.81
CA GLY A 114 4.92 -20.33 -21.07
C GLY A 114 3.53 -19.90 -20.61
N ARG A 115 3.31 -19.96 -19.30
CA ARG A 115 2.06 -19.54 -18.66
C ARG A 115 2.36 -18.58 -17.51
N ALA A 116 1.53 -17.58 -17.35
CA ALA A 116 1.60 -16.62 -16.24
C ALA A 116 0.29 -16.67 -15.45
N ASP A 117 0.40 -16.55 -14.13
CA ASP A 117 -0.77 -16.40 -13.27
C ASP A 117 -1.33 -14.98 -13.40
N THR A 118 -2.63 -14.85 -13.64
CA THR A 118 -3.32 -13.57 -13.80
C THR A 118 -4.21 -13.21 -12.61
N ALA A 119 -4.22 -14.04 -11.55
CA ALA A 119 -5.10 -13.89 -10.40
C ALA A 119 -4.48 -13.12 -9.22
N GLY A 120 -3.26 -12.60 -9.33
CA GLY A 120 -2.60 -11.85 -8.24
C GLY A 120 -3.44 -10.69 -7.68
N THR A 121 -4.06 -9.89 -8.56
CA THR A 121 -4.96 -8.80 -8.13
C THR A 121 -6.20 -9.31 -7.38
N LEU A 122 -6.74 -10.46 -7.79
CA LEU A 122 -7.89 -11.08 -7.12
C LEU A 122 -7.50 -11.48 -5.70
N ARG A 123 -6.40 -12.23 -5.56
CA ARG A 123 -5.93 -12.70 -4.26
C ARG A 123 -5.64 -11.54 -3.31
N SER A 124 -4.96 -10.52 -3.83
CA SER A 124 -4.62 -9.30 -3.08
C SER A 124 -5.87 -8.53 -2.61
N THR A 125 -6.89 -8.41 -3.47
CA THR A 125 -8.18 -7.77 -3.10
C THR A 125 -8.93 -8.56 -2.04
N CYS A 126 -8.97 -9.89 -2.19
CA CYS A 126 -9.63 -10.79 -1.25
C CYS A 126 -8.93 -10.81 0.12
N ALA A 127 -7.60 -10.77 0.17
CA ALA A 127 -6.84 -10.66 1.42
C ALA A 127 -7.27 -9.44 2.24
N LEU A 128 -7.37 -8.27 1.60
CA LEU A 128 -7.85 -7.05 2.28
C LEU A 128 -9.33 -7.13 2.67
N ALA A 129 -10.16 -7.83 1.90
CA ALA A 129 -11.60 -7.90 2.17
C ALA A 129 -11.95 -8.84 3.34
N LEU A 130 -11.11 -9.85 3.61
CA LEU A 130 -11.32 -10.82 4.69
C LEU A 130 -11.42 -10.15 6.07
N THR A 131 -10.72 -9.04 6.29
CA THR A 131 -10.69 -8.33 7.59
C THR A 131 -12.05 -7.81 8.05
N ALA A 132 -13.00 -7.63 7.13
CA ALA A 132 -14.35 -7.16 7.43
C ALA A 132 -15.40 -8.28 7.46
N CYS A 133 -15.00 -9.53 7.21
CA CYS A 133 -15.90 -10.67 7.07
C CYS A 133 -16.36 -11.23 8.42
N ASN A 134 -17.47 -11.96 8.38
CA ASN A 134 -17.96 -12.75 9.51
C ASN A 134 -17.22 -14.11 9.52
N LEU A 135 -15.93 -14.08 9.83
CA LEU A 135 -15.05 -15.25 9.95
C LEU A 135 -14.27 -15.13 11.27
N ASP A 136 -13.89 -16.26 11.87
CA ASP A 136 -13.04 -16.21 13.07
C ASP A 136 -11.69 -15.54 12.76
N ASP A 137 -11.17 -14.75 13.69
CA ASP A 137 -9.94 -13.98 13.47
C ASP A 137 -8.74 -14.89 13.22
N ILE A 138 -8.67 -16.06 13.88
CA ILE A 138 -7.59 -17.03 13.65
C ILE A 138 -7.74 -17.68 12.27
N GLU A 139 -8.96 -17.90 11.79
CA GLU A 139 -9.19 -18.36 10.43
C GLU A 139 -8.77 -17.30 9.41
N ILE A 140 -9.08 -16.01 9.63
CA ILE A 140 -8.58 -14.91 8.78
C ILE A 140 -7.06 -14.89 8.77
N LEU A 141 -6.42 -14.91 9.95
CA LEU A 141 -4.96 -14.90 10.09
C LEU A 141 -4.31 -16.13 9.45
N THR A 142 -4.97 -17.29 9.47
CA THR A 142 -4.52 -18.50 8.76
C THR A 142 -4.45 -18.24 7.25
N GLN A 143 -5.51 -17.67 6.66
CA GLN A 143 -5.50 -17.32 5.23
C GLN A 143 -4.43 -16.28 4.89
N LEU A 144 -4.26 -15.26 5.74
CA LEU A 144 -3.27 -14.20 5.53
C LEU A 144 -1.83 -14.70 5.71
N THR A 145 -1.61 -15.72 6.54
CA THR A 145 -0.29 -16.36 6.72
C THR A 145 0.18 -17.00 5.42
N ASP A 146 -0.67 -17.76 4.75
CA ASP A 146 -0.35 -18.35 3.45
C ASP A 146 -0.10 -17.26 2.39
N ALA A 147 -0.89 -16.19 2.41
CA ALA A 147 -0.77 -15.08 1.48
C ALA A 147 0.49 -14.21 1.69
N LEU A 148 1.11 -14.21 2.88
CA LEU A 148 2.44 -13.63 3.10
C LEU A 148 3.57 -14.36 2.37
N ALA A 149 3.31 -15.57 1.87
CA ALA A 149 4.21 -16.38 1.05
C ALA A 149 3.78 -16.46 -0.43
N ASP A 150 2.78 -15.67 -0.85
CA ASP A 150 2.29 -15.67 -2.23
C ASP A 150 3.40 -15.30 -3.22
N PRO A 151 3.44 -15.90 -4.44
CA PRO A 151 4.42 -15.51 -5.46
C PRO A 151 4.32 -14.04 -5.87
N GLU A 152 3.13 -13.44 -5.80
CA GLU A 152 2.88 -12.07 -6.23
C GLU A 152 3.21 -11.06 -5.11
N LYS A 153 4.13 -10.14 -5.39
CA LYS A 153 4.58 -9.08 -4.46
C LYS A 153 3.42 -8.31 -3.82
N LEU A 154 2.44 -7.90 -4.62
CA LEU A 154 1.29 -7.13 -4.15
C LEU A 154 0.35 -7.93 -3.24
N VAL A 155 0.32 -9.26 -3.35
CA VAL A 155 -0.45 -10.10 -2.43
C VAL A 155 0.24 -10.09 -1.06
N ARG A 156 1.57 -10.22 -1.02
CA ARG A 156 2.34 -10.19 0.24
C ARG A 156 2.22 -8.85 0.95
N ILE A 157 2.35 -7.72 0.23
CA ILE A 157 2.16 -6.36 0.76
C ILE A 157 0.76 -6.20 1.36
N ASN A 158 -0.28 -6.52 0.58
CA ASN A 158 -1.66 -6.33 1.04
C ASN A 158 -2.06 -7.32 2.14
N SER A 159 -1.38 -8.45 2.27
CA SER A 159 -1.55 -9.36 3.41
C SER A 159 -0.97 -8.77 4.68
N ALA A 160 0.20 -8.13 4.63
CA ALA A 160 0.74 -7.40 5.78
C ALA A 160 -0.19 -6.26 6.23
N ILE A 161 -0.73 -5.49 5.28
CA ILE A 161 -1.75 -4.46 5.53
C ILE A 161 -3.02 -5.06 6.14
N ALA A 162 -3.50 -6.19 5.61
CA ALA A 162 -4.69 -6.86 6.14
C ALA A 162 -4.49 -7.33 7.59
N ILE A 163 -3.30 -7.86 7.92
CA ILE A 163 -2.95 -8.28 9.27
C ILE A 163 -2.97 -7.09 10.24
N GLU A 164 -2.40 -5.96 9.84
CA GLU A 164 -2.47 -4.71 10.60
C GLU A 164 -3.92 -4.26 10.82
N GLN A 165 -4.72 -4.20 9.74
CA GLN A 165 -6.11 -3.74 9.77
C GLN A 165 -7.01 -4.63 10.63
N LEU A 166 -6.73 -5.94 10.70
CA LEU A 166 -7.46 -6.84 11.59
C LEU A 166 -7.22 -6.49 13.08
N GLY A 167 -6.06 -5.90 13.39
CA GLY A 167 -5.78 -5.33 14.72
C GLY A 167 -5.65 -6.37 15.83
N ARG A 168 -5.22 -7.60 15.49
CA ARG A 168 -5.08 -8.70 16.45
C ARG A 168 -3.62 -8.93 16.85
N PRO A 169 -3.30 -9.05 18.16
CA PRO A 169 -1.92 -9.24 18.62
C PRO A 169 -1.20 -10.42 17.98
N GLU A 170 -1.91 -11.51 17.67
CA GLU A 170 -1.39 -12.70 17.01
C GLU A 170 -0.79 -12.36 15.63
N GLY A 171 -1.36 -11.38 14.93
CA GLY A 171 -0.85 -10.87 13.66
C GLY A 171 0.59 -10.34 13.75
N ALA A 172 0.98 -9.78 14.89
CA ALA A 172 2.34 -9.29 15.09
C ALA A 172 3.37 -10.43 15.03
N LEU A 173 3.00 -11.65 15.46
CA LEU A 173 3.88 -12.82 15.38
C LEU A 173 4.13 -13.23 13.93
N LEU A 174 3.10 -13.14 13.07
CA LEU A 174 3.21 -13.43 11.64
C LEU A 174 4.10 -12.43 10.92
N LEU A 175 3.93 -11.13 11.21
CA LEU A 175 4.77 -10.07 10.65
C LEU A 175 6.23 -10.21 11.11
N ARG A 176 6.47 -10.55 12.38
CA ARG A 176 7.82 -10.85 12.89
C ARG A 176 8.44 -12.04 12.17
N LEU A 177 7.69 -13.13 11.99
CA LEU A 177 8.16 -14.31 11.27
C LEU A 177 8.50 -13.96 9.81
N LYS A 178 7.64 -13.17 9.14
CA LYS A 178 7.90 -12.68 7.79
C LYS A 178 9.20 -11.90 7.70
N LEU A 179 9.40 -10.94 8.61
CA LEU A 179 10.60 -10.10 8.65
C LEU A 179 11.88 -10.90 8.95
N LEU A 180 11.80 -11.91 9.82
CA LEU A 180 12.93 -12.81 10.10
C LEU A 180 13.25 -13.76 8.95
N SER A 181 12.23 -14.15 8.18
CA SER A 181 12.40 -15.03 7.01
C SER A 181 12.88 -14.28 5.77
N GLY A 182 12.68 -12.96 5.74
CA GLY A 182 13.02 -12.10 4.62
C GLY A 182 12.00 -12.14 3.48
N ASP A 183 12.27 -11.32 2.47
CA ASP A 183 11.57 -11.29 1.19
C ASP A 183 12.59 -10.97 0.09
N GLN A 184 12.31 -11.40 -1.15
CA GLN A 184 13.13 -11.03 -2.30
C GLN A 184 12.87 -9.58 -2.73
N GLU A 185 11.71 -9.03 -2.34
CA GLU A 185 11.27 -7.67 -2.66
C GLU A 185 11.34 -6.81 -1.38
N PRO A 186 12.27 -5.85 -1.27
CA PRO A 186 12.43 -5.01 -0.09
C PRO A 186 11.14 -4.31 0.37
N GLU A 187 10.29 -3.90 -0.57
CA GLU A 187 9.05 -3.17 -0.26
C GLU A 187 8.04 -4.02 0.53
N VAL A 188 8.12 -5.35 0.44
CA VAL A 188 7.32 -6.25 1.30
C VAL A 188 7.80 -6.17 2.75
N LEU A 189 9.11 -6.04 2.96
CA LEU A 189 9.69 -5.85 4.29
C LEU A 189 9.36 -4.46 4.82
N GLY A 190 9.46 -3.41 4.00
CA GLY A 190 9.03 -2.05 4.34
C GLY A 190 7.60 -1.99 4.86
N GLN A 191 6.67 -2.59 4.11
CA GLN A 191 5.28 -2.69 4.55
C GLN A 191 5.13 -3.52 5.83
N SER A 192 5.85 -4.65 5.95
CA SER A 192 5.77 -5.51 7.14
C SER A 192 6.32 -4.83 8.39
N PHE A 193 7.39 -4.02 8.28
CA PHE A 193 7.90 -3.19 9.36
C PHE A 193 6.87 -2.15 9.80
N THR A 194 6.29 -1.44 8.84
CA THR A 194 5.27 -0.40 9.09
C THR A 194 4.07 -1.00 9.80
N SER A 195 3.54 -2.10 9.28
CA SER A 195 2.40 -2.82 9.86
C SER A 195 2.70 -3.38 11.25
N LEU A 196 3.94 -3.83 11.52
CA LEU A 196 4.34 -4.30 12.84
C LEU A 196 4.44 -3.15 13.86
N LEU A 197 5.02 -2.01 13.47
CA LEU A 197 5.13 -0.84 14.35
C LEU A 197 3.75 -0.30 14.73
N SER A 198 2.80 -0.32 13.78
CA SER A 198 1.39 0.07 14.00
C SER A 198 0.67 -0.91 14.94
N LEU A 199 0.84 -2.22 14.71
CA LEU A 199 0.11 -3.26 15.44
C LEU A 199 0.67 -3.55 16.85
N ALA A 200 1.97 -3.38 17.05
CA ALA A 200 2.66 -3.71 18.30
C ALA A 200 3.71 -2.64 18.67
N PRO A 201 3.29 -1.41 19.06
CA PRO A 201 4.21 -0.29 19.28
C PRO A 201 5.32 -0.59 20.30
N ASP A 202 4.98 -1.17 21.45
CA ASP A 202 5.94 -1.43 22.53
C ASP A 202 7.06 -2.40 22.12
N GLY A 203 6.69 -3.57 21.58
CA GLY A 203 7.62 -4.64 21.22
C GLY A 203 8.16 -4.57 19.79
N GLY A 204 7.44 -3.86 18.92
CA GLY A 204 7.77 -3.66 17.51
C GLY A 204 8.99 -2.77 17.35
N LEU A 205 9.06 -1.67 18.11
CA LEU A 205 10.15 -0.70 18.00
C LEU A 205 11.53 -1.33 18.26
N SER A 206 11.67 -2.05 19.38
CA SER A 206 12.90 -2.78 19.73
C SER A 206 13.23 -3.89 18.72
N PHE A 207 12.22 -4.50 18.10
CA PHE A 207 12.44 -5.54 17.12
C PHE A 207 12.90 -4.98 15.76
N VAL A 208 12.23 -3.94 15.26
CA VAL A 208 12.55 -3.32 13.97
C VAL A 208 13.92 -2.65 14.00
N SER A 209 14.31 -2.03 15.11
CA SER A 209 15.63 -1.37 15.23
C SER A 209 16.81 -2.30 15.02
N ARG A 210 16.66 -3.61 15.25
CA ARG A 210 17.69 -4.62 14.94
C ARG A 210 18.06 -4.65 13.46
N PHE A 211 17.11 -4.34 12.58
CA PHE A 211 17.29 -4.39 11.13
C PHE A 211 18.05 -3.18 10.58
N LEU A 212 18.23 -2.12 11.37
CA LEU A 212 19.19 -1.05 11.07
C LEU A 212 20.63 -1.56 10.97
N LYS A 213 20.93 -2.75 11.51
CA LYS A 213 22.25 -3.40 11.44
C LYS A 213 22.29 -4.56 10.45
N SER A 214 21.29 -4.63 9.55
CA SER A 214 21.26 -5.63 8.50
C SER A 214 22.48 -5.50 7.57
N PRO A 215 23.10 -6.63 7.14
CA PRO A 215 24.14 -6.58 6.11
C PRO A 215 23.58 -6.28 4.71
N ASN A 216 22.27 -6.39 4.52
CA ASN A 216 21.58 -5.98 3.30
C ASN A 216 21.11 -4.52 3.46
N GLU A 217 21.66 -3.62 2.64
CA GLU A 217 21.35 -2.19 2.64
C GLU A 217 19.89 -1.89 2.31
N ASP A 218 19.23 -2.68 1.45
CA ASP A 218 17.82 -2.49 1.15
C ASP A 218 16.95 -2.76 2.39
N VAL A 219 17.26 -3.82 3.15
CA VAL A 219 16.57 -4.14 4.40
C VAL A 219 16.81 -3.06 5.45
N GLN A 220 18.04 -2.57 5.53
CA GLN A 220 18.41 -1.47 6.44
C GLN A 220 17.63 -0.20 6.09
N LEU A 221 17.51 0.13 4.79
CA LEU A 221 16.75 1.27 4.30
C LEU A 221 15.26 1.14 4.60
N GLU A 222 14.66 -0.02 4.40
CA GLU A 222 13.24 -0.26 4.67
C GLU A 222 12.92 -0.16 6.17
N ALA A 223 13.79 -0.70 7.03
CA ALA A 223 13.65 -0.56 8.48
C ALA A 223 13.78 0.91 8.94
N ALA A 224 14.77 1.63 8.40
CA ALA A 224 14.98 3.03 8.68
C ALA A 224 13.80 3.90 8.23
N SER A 225 13.27 3.63 7.03
CA SER A 225 12.11 4.33 6.47
C SER A 225 10.87 4.10 7.34
N ALA A 226 10.59 2.86 7.73
CA ALA A 226 9.46 2.54 8.59
C ALA A 226 9.54 3.22 9.96
N LEU A 227 10.73 3.28 10.57
CA LEU A 227 10.95 4.01 11.83
C LEU A 227 10.73 5.52 11.67
N ALA A 228 11.23 6.11 10.58
CA ALA A 228 11.10 7.55 10.33
C ALA A 228 9.64 7.98 10.10
N GLN A 229 8.83 7.10 9.51
CA GLN A 229 7.40 7.32 9.25
C GLN A 229 6.50 6.97 10.45
N SER A 230 7.05 6.38 11.50
CA SER A 230 6.29 6.07 12.71
C SER A 230 5.90 7.35 13.46
N HIS A 231 4.79 7.29 14.19
CA HIS A 231 4.31 8.39 15.04
C HIS A 231 4.86 8.28 16.48
N ASP A 232 6.12 7.86 16.61
CA ASP A 232 6.78 7.61 17.90
C ASP A 232 8.10 8.40 18.00
N PRO A 233 8.22 9.38 18.93
CA PRO A 233 9.47 10.10 19.18
C PRO A 233 10.66 9.18 19.49
N HIS A 234 10.42 8.02 20.12
CA HIS A 234 11.47 7.05 20.42
C HIS A 234 12.06 6.44 19.15
N ALA A 235 11.29 6.29 18.07
CA ALA A 235 11.81 5.84 16.78
C ALA A 235 12.77 6.88 16.18
N ILE A 236 12.44 8.16 16.31
CA ILE A 236 13.35 9.24 15.90
C ILE A 236 14.64 9.18 16.71
N LYS A 237 14.54 8.99 18.03
CA LYS A 237 15.73 8.85 18.88
C LYS A 237 16.62 7.67 18.45
N ILE A 238 16.02 6.52 18.11
CA ILE A 238 16.75 5.36 17.57
C ILE A 238 17.47 5.71 16.27
N LEU A 239 16.84 6.46 15.36
CA LEU A 239 17.47 6.86 14.10
C LEU A 239 18.59 7.89 14.31
N GLN A 240 18.45 8.79 15.29
CA GLN A 240 19.52 9.71 15.69
C GLN A 240 20.73 8.94 16.23
N ASP A 241 20.50 7.99 17.13
CA ASP A 241 21.58 7.16 17.69
C ASP A 241 22.24 6.34 16.59
N PHE A 242 21.43 5.75 15.69
CA PHE A 242 21.92 5.03 14.52
C PHE A 242 22.78 5.92 13.63
N TRP A 243 22.38 7.16 13.32
CA TRP A 243 23.16 8.11 12.51
C TRP A 243 24.60 8.31 13.00
N HIS A 244 24.80 8.27 14.31
CA HIS A 244 26.10 8.44 14.95
C HIS A 244 26.91 7.15 15.04
N GLU A 245 26.33 5.98 14.77
CA GLU A 245 27.08 4.73 14.66
C GLU A 245 28.00 4.74 13.44
N GLN A 246 29.09 3.97 13.50
CA GLN A 246 30.04 3.82 12.39
C GLN A 246 30.35 2.34 12.15
N PRO A 247 30.50 1.88 10.89
CA PRO A 247 30.32 2.65 9.64
C PRO A 247 28.87 2.62 9.11
N ILE A 248 28.38 3.76 8.59
CA ILE A 248 27.14 3.86 7.79
C ILE A 248 27.49 4.39 6.40
N SER A 249 26.96 3.79 5.34
CA SER A 249 27.23 4.24 3.97
C SER A 249 26.59 5.61 3.68
N LEU A 250 27.20 6.38 2.79
CA LEU A 250 26.71 7.70 2.42
C LEU A 250 25.32 7.64 1.76
N GLN A 251 25.03 6.56 1.03
CA GLN A 251 23.71 6.30 0.45
C GLN A 251 22.63 6.19 1.52
N ILE A 252 22.89 5.42 2.59
CA ILE A 252 21.96 5.27 3.72
C ILE A 252 21.80 6.58 4.47
N ARG A 253 22.88 7.36 4.65
CA ARG A 253 22.79 8.70 5.22
C ARG A 253 21.86 9.60 4.42
N HIS A 254 22.02 9.72 3.11
CA HIS A 254 21.12 10.53 2.27
C HIS A 254 19.67 10.06 2.36
N ALA A 255 19.44 8.75 2.31
CA ALA A 255 18.10 8.19 2.40
C ALA A 255 17.43 8.42 3.76
N LEU A 256 18.20 8.36 4.86
CA LEU A 256 17.71 8.73 6.19
C LEU A 256 17.25 10.19 6.24
N LEU A 257 18.01 11.13 5.66
CA LEU A 257 17.64 12.55 5.66
C LEU A 257 16.34 12.80 4.91
N ILE A 258 16.14 12.14 3.76
CA ILE A 258 14.89 12.21 2.99
C ILE A 258 13.72 11.68 3.82
N ASN A 259 13.87 10.49 4.41
CA ASN A 259 12.81 9.87 5.21
C ASN A 259 12.45 10.68 6.46
N LEU A 260 13.46 11.22 7.16
CA LEU A 260 13.26 12.10 8.32
C LEU A 260 12.58 13.42 7.93
N GLY A 261 12.85 13.95 6.73
CA GLY A 261 12.15 15.15 6.23
C GLY A 261 10.68 14.90 5.91
N ALA A 262 10.32 13.68 5.54
CA ALA A 262 8.94 13.24 5.34
C ALA A 262 8.25 12.80 6.64
N SER A 263 8.99 12.69 7.75
CA SER A 263 8.47 12.21 9.04
C SER A 263 7.32 13.09 9.57
N PRO A 264 6.33 12.50 10.26
CA PRO A 264 5.31 13.26 10.95
C PRO A 264 5.80 13.94 12.23
N MET A 265 7.01 13.63 12.72
CA MET A 265 7.54 14.03 14.02
C MET A 265 8.37 15.33 13.95
N LEU A 266 8.12 16.28 14.86
CA LEU A 266 8.88 17.53 14.93
C LEU A 266 10.36 17.25 15.26
N GLU A 267 10.62 16.29 16.14
CA GLU A 267 11.95 15.84 16.57
C GLU A 267 12.83 15.42 15.38
N ALA A 268 12.23 14.91 14.30
CA ALA A 268 12.94 14.58 13.07
C ALA A 268 13.44 15.86 12.37
N ALA A 269 12.59 16.87 12.26
CA ALA A 269 12.98 18.17 11.69
C ALA A 269 14.03 18.89 12.55
N GLU A 270 13.94 18.77 13.89
CA GLU A 270 14.95 19.33 14.79
C GLU A 270 16.31 18.63 14.65
N PHE A 271 16.30 17.31 14.51
CA PHE A 271 17.52 16.57 14.22
C PHE A 271 18.12 16.96 12.87
N LEU A 272 17.30 17.10 11.83
CA LEU A 272 17.75 17.58 10.53
C LEU A 272 18.45 18.95 10.63
N LEU A 273 17.93 19.90 11.41
CA LEU A 273 18.63 21.17 11.67
C LEU A 273 20.03 20.96 12.25
N SER A 274 20.21 20.02 13.17
CA SER A 274 21.52 19.70 13.74
C SER A 274 22.51 19.13 12.71
N VAL A 275 22.02 18.43 11.69
CA VAL A 275 22.85 17.93 10.57
C VAL A 275 23.35 19.10 9.71
N ILE A 276 22.54 20.14 9.50
CA ILE A 276 23.00 21.32 8.75
C ILE A 276 24.24 21.93 9.41
N THR A 277 24.25 22.05 10.73
CA THR A 277 25.33 22.74 11.46
C THR A 277 26.60 21.90 11.60
N HIS A 278 26.49 20.58 11.78
CA HIS A 278 27.64 19.74 12.15
C HIS A 278 28.21 18.86 11.01
N GLU A 279 27.45 18.61 9.95
CA GLU A 279 27.84 17.65 8.90
C GLU A 279 28.37 18.35 7.63
N SER A 280 28.79 17.55 6.64
CA SER A 280 29.33 18.07 5.37
C SER A 280 28.33 18.97 4.62
N SER A 281 28.83 19.80 3.71
CA SER A 281 27.96 20.64 2.85
C SER A 281 27.03 19.80 1.98
N ASP A 282 27.46 18.62 1.55
CA ASP A 282 26.62 17.70 0.76
C ASP A 282 25.41 17.20 1.57
N LEU A 283 25.62 16.73 2.80
CA LEU A 283 24.53 16.29 3.68
C LEU A 283 23.63 17.46 4.07
N ALA A 284 24.20 18.64 4.35
CA ALA A 284 23.42 19.83 4.64
C ALA A 284 22.53 20.27 3.47
N ALA A 285 23.01 20.18 2.23
CA ALA A 285 22.21 20.45 1.04
C ALA A 285 21.00 19.52 0.91
N SER A 286 21.20 18.22 1.19
CA SER A 286 20.11 17.24 1.24
C SER A 286 19.09 17.57 2.32
N VAL A 287 19.54 17.98 3.51
CA VAL A 287 18.64 18.41 4.57
C VAL A 287 17.79 19.61 4.17
N ILE A 288 18.39 20.66 3.59
CA ILE A 288 17.65 21.86 3.15
C ILE A 288 16.53 21.46 2.19
N THR A 289 16.82 20.55 1.26
CA THR A 289 15.82 20.03 0.32
C THR A 289 14.71 19.25 1.04
N ALA A 290 15.07 18.38 1.98
CA ALA A 290 14.12 17.56 2.73
C ALA A 290 13.19 18.41 3.62
N LEU A 291 13.74 19.41 4.33
CA LEU A 291 12.95 20.33 5.17
C LEU A 291 12.04 21.24 4.34
N ALA A 292 12.46 21.66 3.15
CA ALA A 292 11.65 22.50 2.27
C ALA A 292 10.36 21.79 1.78
N THR A 293 10.40 20.47 1.62
CA THR A 293 9.21 19.66 1.27
C THR A 293 8.50 19.07 2.49
N SER A 294 9.03 19.31 3.69
CA SER A 294 8.46 18.77 4.92
C SER A 294 7.16 19.48 5.29
N ARG A 295 6.33 18.82 6.09
CA ARG A 295 5.18 19.48 6.71
C ARG A 295 5.56 20.64 7.62
N PHE A 296 6.79 20.67 8.12
CA PHE A 296 7.34 21.71 8.99
C PHE A 296 8.04 22.83 8.22
N HIS A 297 7.95 22.89 6.88
CA HIS A 297 8.67 23.87 6.05
C HIS A 297 8.53 25.32 6.55
N ALA A 298 7.33 25.75 6.93
CA ALA A 298 7.07 27.12 7.36
C ALA A 298 7.78 27.45 8.68
N GLU A 299 7.69 26.55 9.66
CA GLU A 299 8.36 26.68 10.96
C GLU A 299 9.89 26.58 10.84
N MET A 300 10.37 25.71 9.94
CA MET A 300 11.79 25.43 9.79
C MET A 300 12.52 26.48 8.95
N ARG A 301 11.82 27.29 8.15
CA ARG A 301 12.46 28.27 7.24
C ARG A 301 13.40 29.23 7.97
N GLU A 302 12.94 29.87 9.04
CA GLU A 302 13.77 30.83 9.80
C GLU A 302 14.90 30.12 10.55
N ARG A 303 14.63 28.93 11.09
CA ARG A 303 15.63 28.11 11.80
C ARG A 303 16.74 27.64 10.86
N VAL A 304 16.40 27.23 9.63
CA VAL A 304 17.38 26.87 8.59
C VAL A 304 18.20 28.09 8.19
N ALA A 305 17.57 29.25 7.96
CA ALA A 305 18.29 30.48 7.63
C ALA A 305 19.31 30.86 8.71
N ALA A 306 18.93 30.77 9.98
CA ALA A 306 19.82 31.02 11.10
C ALA A 306 21.01 30.04 11.12
N ALA A 307 20.75 28.74 10.94
CA ALA A 307 21.81 27.72 10.89
C ALA A 307 22.80 27.94 9.72
N LEU A 308 22.35 28.50 8.59
CA LEU A 308 23.22 28.79 7.45
C LEU A 308 24.10 30.03 7.63
N LEU A 309 23.70 30.98 8.47
CA LEU A 309 24.55 32.12 8.84
C LEU A 309 25.78 31.67 9.61
N GLU A 310 25.65 30.64 10.45
CA GLU A 310 26.77 30.08 11.22
C GLU A 310 27.77 29.30 10.34
N LYS A 311 27.29 28.68 9.26
CA LYS A 311 28.10 27.82 8.37
C LYS A 311 28.84 28.59 7.26
N ASP A 312 28.46 29.85 7.02
CA ASP A 312 29.03 30.75 6.01
C ASP A 312 29.30 30.09 4.64
N SER A 313 28.25 29.48 4.07
CA SER A 313 28.34 28.76 2.79
C SER A 313 27.43 29.37 1.71
N PRO A 314 27.99 30.11 0.73
CA PRO A 314 27.21 30.70 -0.37
C PRO A 314 26.45 29.65 -1.20
N HIS A 315 27.02 28.45 -1.35
CA HIS A 315 26.36 27.35 -2.05
C HIS A 315 25.09 26.89 -1.33
N LEU A 316 25.16 26.69 -0.01
CA LEU A 316 23.99 26.29 0.78
C LEU A 316 22.94 27.40 0.86
N GLN A 317 23.36 28.67 0.92
CA GLN A 317 22.45 29.82 0.83
C GLN A 317 21.68 29.82 -0.49
N SER A 318 22.36 29.58 -1.61
CA SER A 318 21.70 29.47 -2.93
C SER A 318 20.67 28.33 -2.99
N ILE A 319 21.00 27.16 -2.43
CA ILE A 319 20.06 26.03 -2.34
C ILE A 319 18.85 26.40 -1.46
N PHE A 320 19.09 27.05 -0.32
CA PHE A 320 18.02 27.50 0.57
C PHE A 320 17.07 28.47 -0.13
N GLU A 321 17.60 29.49 -0.80
CA GLU A 321 16.78 30.45 -1.57
C GLU A 321 15.99 29.75 -2.68
N GLN A 322 16.61 28.80 -3.39
CA GLN A 322 15.92 28.04 -4.42
C GLN A 322 14.80 27.16 -3.84
N LYS A 323 15.02 26.48 -2.72
CA LYS A 323 14.08 25.50 -2.19
C LYS A 323 12.97 26.12 -1.34
N PHE A 324 13.31 27.08 -0.48
CA PHE A 324 12.35 27.77 0.40
C PHE A 324 11.76 29.05 -0.22
N GLY A 325 12.37 29.61 -1.27
CA GLY A 325 11.88 30.80 -1.96
C GLY A 325 10.81 30.54 -3.03
N LEU A 326 10.60 29.28 -3.43
CA LEU A 326 9.58 28.88 -4.40
C LEU A 326 8.16 28.73 -3.80
N SER A 327 7.98 29.03 -2.51
CA SER A 327 6.68 29.04 -1.84
C SER A 327 6.13 30.47 -1.76
N GLY A 328 5.71 30.99 -2.91
CA GLY A 328 4.95 32.24 -3.06
C GLY A 328 3.62 31.98 -3.75
#